data_AF-A0A968B778-F1
#
_entry.id   AF-A0A968B778-F1
#
_cell.length_a   1.000
_cell.length_b   1.000
_cell.length_c   1.000
_cell.angle_alpha   90.00
_cell.angle_beta   90.00
_cell.angle_gamma   90.00
#
_symmetry.space_group_name_H-M   'P 1'
#
loop_
_entity.id
_entity.type
_entity.pdbx_description
1 polymer ?
#
loop_
_entity_poly.entity_id
_entity_poly.type
_entity_poly.pdbx_seq_one_letter_code
_entity_poly.pdbx_strand_id
1 'polypeptide(L)' 'MSAINRRRFLRSSIAAATSLALAQSPARSAGRSRPNVVVILTDDQRWDCLSCEGHPFLKTPNMDRIAKE' A
#
# COMPACT_ATOMS: atom_id res chain seq x y z
N MET A 1 13.45 -45.62 29.96
CA MET A 1 12.45 -44.56 29.70
C MET A 1 12.83 -43.29 30.45
N SER A 2 13.35 -42.28 29.76
CA SER A 2 13.79 -41.02 30.39
C SER A 2 12.58 -40.22 30.89
N ALA A 3 12.48 -40.03 32.21
CA ALA A 3 11.42 -39.27 32.84
C ALA A 3 11.36 -37.81 32.32
N ILE A 4 10.16 -37.34 32.00
CA ILE A 4 9.94 -35.99 31.50
C ILE A 4 10.12 -35.00 32.65
N ASN A 5 11.19 -34.19 32.57
CA ASN A 5 11.47 -33.13 33.54
C ASN A 5 10.57 -31.91 33.30
N ARG A 6 9.96 -31.36 34.37
CA ARG A 6 9.06 -30.19 34.34
C ARG A 6 9.64 -29.01 33.54
N ARG A 7 10.95 -28.79 33.63
CA ARG A 7 11.68 -27.74 32.88
C ARG A 7 11.70 -27.98 31.37
N ARG A 8 11.79 -29.24 30.93
CA ARG A 8 11.75 -29.60 29.51
C ARG A 8 10.34 -29.41 28.95
N PHE A 9 9.33 -29.80 29.73
CA PHE A 9 7.92 -29.60 29.39
C PHE A 9 7.57 -28.11 29.26
N LEU A 10 7.99 -27.26 30.21
CA LEU A 10 7.78 -25.81 30.15
C LEU A 10 8.45 -25.17 28.94
N ARG A 11 9.66 -25.61 28.59
CA ARG A 11 10.39 -25.09 27.42
C ARG A 11 9.71 -25.48 26.10
N SER A 12 9.22 -26.71 25.99
CA SER A 12 8.52 -27.17 24.77
C SER A 12 7.16 -26.49 24.60
N SER A 13 6.42 -26.24 25.68
CA SER A 13 5.12 -25.57 25.60
C SER A 13 5.25 -24.09 25.25
N ILE A 14 6.25 -23.38 25.80
CA ILE A 14 6.54 -21.99 25.43
C ILE A 14 6.99 -21.90 23.96
N ALA A 15 7.87 -22.80 23.51
CA ALA A 15 8.35 -22.82 22.13
C ALA A 15 7.23 -23.14 21.12
N ALA A 16 6.28 -24.02 21.48
CA ALA A 16 5.11 -24.31 20.67
C ALA A 16 4.14 -23.12 20.61
N ALA A 17 3.93 -22.43 21.74
CA ALA A 17 3.06 -21.25 21.82
C ALA A 17 3.60 -20.06 21.03
N THR A 18 4.91 -19.80 21.07
CA THR A 18 5.54 -18.72 20.28
C THR A 18 5.51 -19.00 18.78
N SER A 19 5.67 -20.26 18.38
CA SER A 19 5.60 -20.65 16.96
C SER A 19 4.20 -20.45 16.38
N LEU A 20 3.15 -20.71 17.18
CA LEU A 20 1.76 -20.51 16.75
C LEU A 20 1.36 -19.03 16.71
N ALA A 21 1.91 -18.20 17.60
CA ALA A 21 1.69 -16.75 17.61
C ALA A 21 2.32 -16.04 16.40
N LEU A 22 3.48 -16.53 15.92
CA LEU A 22 4.14 -15.98 14.72
C LEU A 22 3.47 -16.42 13.41
N ALA A 23 2.70 -17.51 13.41
CA ALA A 23 2.00 -18.02 12.23
C ALA A 23 0.71 -17.22 11.90
N GLN A 24 0.20 -16.43 12.85
CA GLN A 24 -0.95 -15.55 12.63
C GLN A 24 -0.51 -14.21 12.04
N SER A 25 0.08 -14.25 10.84
CA SER A 25 0.14 -13.04 10.03
C SER A 25 -1.28 -12.74 9.56
N PRO A 26 -1.84 -11.55 9.85
CA PRO A 26 -3.15 -11.21 9.31
C PRO A 26 -3.04 -11.29 7.78
N ALA A 27 -3.83 -12.18 7.18
CA ALA A 27 -3.97 -12.22 5.74
C ALA A 27 -4.45 -10.83 5.32
N ARG A 28 -3.54 -10.03 4.74
CA ARG A 28 -3.87 -8.71 4.21
C ARG A 28 -4.91 -8.97 3.14
N SER A 29 -6.18 -8.67 3.47
CA SER A 29 -7.29 -8.82 2.54
C SER A 29 -6.88 -8.18 1.23
N ALA A 30 -6.67 -9.01 0.20
CA ALA A 30 -6.42 -8.57 -1.17
C ALA A 30 -7.72 -8.08 -1.82
N GLY A 31 -8.69 -7.62 -1.02
CA GLY A 31 -9.80 -6.83 -1.51
C GLY A 31 -9.21 -5.59 -2.16
N ARG A 32 -9.37 -5.49 -3.49
CA ARG A 32 -8.95 -4.34 -4.28
C ARG A 32 -9.44 -3.09 -3.56
N SER A 33 -8.53 -2.34 -2.93
CA SER A 33 -8.88 -1.17 -2.15
C SER A 33 -9.70 -0.25 -3.04
N ARG A 34 -10.86 0.21 -2.57
CA ARG A 34 -11.67 1.17 -3.31
C ARG A 34 -10.77 2.36 -3.65
N PRO A 35 -10.53 2.68 -4.93
CA PRO A 35 -9.63 3.77 -5.27
C PRO A 35 -10.23 5.08 -4.80
N ASN A 36 -9.38 6.00 -4.37
CA ASN A 36 -9.79 7.39 -4.18
C ASN A 36 -9.90 8.04 -5.55
N VAL A 37 -11.00 8.74 -5.82
CA VAL A 37 -11.22 9.45 -7.08
C VAL A 37 -11.17 10.95 -6.79
N VAL A 38 -10.29 11.66 -7.47
CA VAL A 38 -10.17 13.12 -7.40
C VAL A 38 -10.50 13.67 -8.79
N VAL A 39 -11.54 14.49 -8.88
CA VAL A 39 -11.93 15.17 -10.12
C VAL A 39 -11.45 16.61 -10.03
N ILE A 40 -10.60 17.00 -10.98
CA ILE A 40 -10.13 18.38 -11.14
C ILE A 40 -10.85 18.94 -12.35
N LEU A 41 -11.66 19.97 -12.13
CA LEU A 41 -12.41 20.67 -13.17
C LEU A 41 -11.96 22.13 -13.22
N THR A 42 -11.67 22.59 -14.42
CA THR A 42 -11.26 23.95 -14.73
C THR A 42 -12.33 24.61 -15.60
N ASP A 43 -12.70 25.82 -15.26
CA ASP A 43 -13.66 26.60 -16.05
C ASP A 43 -12.99 27.16 -17.30
N ASP A 44 -13.69 27.10 -18.44
CA ASP A 44 -13.26 27.63 -19.75
C ASP A 44 -11.83 27.25 -20.23
N GLN A 45 -11.25 26.16 -19.70
CA GLN A 45 -9.95 25.70 -20.17
C GLN A 45 -10.10 25.02 -21.54
N ARG A 46 -9.58 25.69 -22.58
CA ARG A 46 -9.48 25.13 -23.92
C ARG A 46 -8.48 23.97 -23.94
N TRP A 47 -8.69 23.02 -24.85
CA TRP A 47 -7.90 21.79 -24.92
C TRP A 47 -6.40 22.03 -25.16
N ASP A 48 -6.03 23.07 -25.89
CA ASP A 48 -4.66 23.48 -26.21
C ASP A 48 -4.05 24.41 -25.14
N CYS A 49 -4.80 24.80 -24.11
CA CYS A 49 -4.31 25.63 -23.00
C CYS A 49 -3.55 24.80 -21.96
N LEU A 50 -2.57 24.00 -22.41
CA LEU A 50 -1.72 23.14 -21.60
C LEU A 50 -0.29 23.16 -22.15
N SER A 51 0.72 23.25 -21.29
CA SER A 51 2.11 23.18 -21.79
C SER A 51 2.47 21.80 -22.33
N CYS A 52 1.89 20.72 -21.82
CA CYS A 52 2.08 19.39 -22.36
C CYS A 52 1.52 19.21 -23.79
N GLU A 53 0.56 20.05 -24.20
CA GLU A 53 0.03 20.11 -25.57
C GLU A 53 0.86 21.03 -26.50
N GLY A 54 2.01 21.53 -26.02
CA GLY A 54 2.92 22.36 -26.81
C GLY A 54 2.57 23.85 -26.83
N HIS A 55 1.74 24.33 -25.90
CA HIS A 55 1.40 25.75 -25.83
C HIS A 55 2.66 26.61 -25.61
N PRO A 56 2.88 27.70 -26.38
CA PRO A 56 4.17 28.41 -26.42
C PRO A 56 4.53 29.16 -25.12
N PHE A 57 3.52 29.62 -24.36
CA PHE A 57 3.74 30.49 -23.19
C PHE A 57 3.22 29.96 -21.86
N LEU A 58 2.20 29.09 -21.87
CA LEU A 58 1.59 28.57 -20.64
C LEU A 58 2.57 27.64 -19.93
N LYS A 59 2.52 27.66 -18.60
CA LYS A 59 3.30 26.78 -17.75
C LYS A 59 2.34 26.09 -16.80
N THR A 60 2.12 24.80 -17.00
CA THR A 60 1.23 23.98 -16.18
C THR A 60 2.02 22.84 -15.51
N PRO A 61 3.05 23.12 -14.69
CA PRO A 61 4.03 22.11 -14.25
C PRO A 61 3.41 20.93 -13.48
N ASN A 62 2.32 21.17 -12.73
CA ASN A 62 1.61 20.11 -12.03
C ASN A 62 0.79 19.23 -12.97
N MET A 63 0.16 19.81 -13.98
CA MET A 63 -0.57 19.07 -15.02
C MET A 63 0.41 18.31 -15.91
N ASP A 64 1.55 18.93 -16.27
CA ASP A 64 2.61 18.31 -17.05
C ASP A 64 3.22 17.10 -16.32
N ARG A 65 3.30 17.13 -14.98
CA ARG A 65 3.73 15.98 -14.19
C ARG A 65 2.70 14.85 -14.29
N ILE A 66 1.41 15.18 -14.08
CA ILE A 66 0.32 14.21 -14.17
C ILE A 66 0.25 13.57 -15.56
N ALA A 67 0.45 14.35 -16.63
CA ALA A 67 0.44 13.87 -18.00
C ALA A 67 1.60 12.90 -18.35
N LYS A 68 2.64 12.83 -17.51
CA LYS A 68 3.81 11.96 -17.70
C LYS A 68 3.79 10.69 -16.86
N GLU A 69 2.86 10.59 -15.90
CA GLU A 69 2.68 9.39 -15.03
C GLU A 69 1.90 8.29 -15.74
#